data_AF-A0A1F8N1D2-F1
#
_entry.id   AF-A0A1F8N1D2-F1
#
_cell.length_a   1.000
_cell.length_b   1.000
_cell.length_c   1.000
_cell.angle_alpha   90.00
_cell.angle_beta   90.00
_cell.angle_gamma   90.00
#
_symmetry.space_group_name_H-M   'P 1'
#
loop_
_entity.id
_entity.type
_entity.pdbx_description
1 polymer ?
#
loop_
_entity_poly.entity_id
_entity_poly.type
_entity_poly.pdbx_seq_one_letter_code
_entity_poly.pdbx_strand_id
1 'polypeptide(L)'
;MIKAISIHKRKPGMSIEEFQKHYEEIHVPLGLKYFPALKGYRRNYVVHPPGGRELDFDVITEYWYDSMEDYQAAMEFWTGNPDAVKEIHDD
;
A
#
# COMPACT_ATOMS: atom_id res chain seq x y z
N MET A 1 -12.15 0.13 -15.86
CA MET A 1 -11.15 0.53 -14.87
C MET A 1 -11.69 0.30 -13.48
N ILE A 2 -11.00 -0.53 -12.70
CA ILE A 2 -11.31 -0.84 -11.31
C ILE A 2 -10.23 -0.22 -10.42
N LYS A 3 -10.63 0.33 -9.27
CA LYS A 3 -9.73 0.90 -8.28
C LYS A 3 -9.88 0.14 -6.97
N ALA A 4 -8.77 -0.38 -6.46
CA ALA A 4 -8.66 -0.91 -5.11
C ALA A 4 -7.96 0.12 -4.22
N ILE A 5 -8.34 0.16 -2.94
CA ILE A 5 -7.77 1.08 -1.95
C ILE A 5 -7.34 0.28 -0.73
N SER A 6 -6.14 0.56 -0.23
CA SER A 6 -5.66 0.10 1.07
C SER A 6 -5.18 1.28 1.90
N ILE A 7 -5.28 1.16 3.21
CA ILE A 7 -4.98 2.23 4.15
C ILE A 7 -3.93 1.69 5.13
N HIS A 8 -2.85 2.45 5.34
CA HIS A 8 -1.75 2.03 6.21
C HIS A 8 -1.41 3.10 7.24
N LYS A 9 -0.96 2.64 8.41
CA LYS A 9 -0.49 3.45 9.53
C LYS A 9 0.96 3.09 9.83
N ARG A 10 1.78 4.09 10.18
CA ARG A 10 3.16 3.85 10.63
C ARG A 10 3.20 3.06 11.93
N LYS A 11 4.30 2.31 12.13
CA LYS A 11 4.55 1.59 13.39
C LYS A 11 4.73 2.59 14.55
N PRO A 12 4.32 2.25 15.80
CA PRO A 12 4.51 3.13 16.95
C PRO A 12 5.97 3.55 17.14
N GLY A 13 6.20 4.84 17.40
CA GLY A 13 7.55 5.40 17.59
C GLY A 13 8.28 5.80 16.30
N MET A 14 7.74 5.48 15.12
CA MET A 14 8.28 5.92 13.83
C MET A 14 7.81 7.35 13.51
N SER A 15 8.71 8.20 13.02
CA SER A 15 8.34 9.52 12.48
C SER A 15 7.59 9.39 11.15
N ILE A 16 6.92 10.47 10.73
CA ILE A 16 6.24 10.50 9.42
C ILE A 16 7.27 10.40 8.29
N GLU A 17 8.40 11.07 8.43
CA GLU A 17 9.47 11.10 7.44
C GLU A 17 10.11 9.73 7.26
N GLU A 18 10.42 9.03 8.36
CA GLU A 18 10.92 7.66 8.32
C GLU A 18 9.90 6.71 7.68
N PHE A 19 8.62 6.87 8.03
CA PHE A 19 7.55 6.06 7.45
C PHE A 19 7.45 6.27 5.94
N GLN A 20 7.39 7.51 5.46
CA GLN A 20 7.30 7.81 4.02
C GLN A 20 8.52 7.26 3.27
N LYS A 21 9.72 7.42 3.83
CA LYS A 21 10.95 6.89 3.24
C LYS A 21 10.91 5.37 3.15
N HIS A 22 10.60 4.69 4.25
CA HIS A 22 10.49 3.23 4.29
C HIS A 22 9.42 2.71 3.33
N TYR A 23 8.26 3.38 3.29
CA TYR A 23 7.15 3.01 2.41
C TYR A 23 7.55 3.10 0.94
N GLU A 24 8.22 4.17 0.50
CA GLU A 24 8.64 4.31 -0.91
C GLU A 24 9.87 3.44 -1.26
N GLU A 25 10.80 3.22 -0.33
CA GLU A 25 12.04 2.48 -0.61
C GLU A 25 11.88 0.96 -0.45
N ILE A 26 10.95 0.48 0.38
CA ILE A 26 10.78 -0.95 0.73
C ILE A 26 9.38 -1.44 0.34
N HIS A 27 8.33 -0.83 0.89
CA HIS A 27 6.95 -1.32 0.70
C HIS A 27 6.48 -1.22 -0.76
N VAL A 28 6.73 -0.09 -1.43
CA VAL A 28 6.32 0.11 -2.83
C VAL A 28 6.97 -0.89 -3.77
N PRO A 29 8.30 -1.14 -3.71
CA PRO A 29 8.93 -2.23 -4.46
C PRO A 29 8.31 -3.61 -4.21
N LEU A 30 7.92 -3.95 -2.98
CA LEU A 30 7.21 -5.20 -2.69
C LEU A 30 5.85 -5.26 -3.41
N GLY A 31 5.07 -4.18 -3.36
CA GLY A 31 3.82 -4.07 -4.10
C GLY A 31 4.00 -4.24 -5.61
N LEU A 32 5.04 -3.62 -6.20
CA LEU A 32 5.35 -3.77 -7.63
C LEU A 32 5.86 -5.17 -8.00
N LYS A 33 6.63 -5.80 -7.10
CA LYS A 33 7.12 -7.18 -7.25
C LYS A 33 5.95 -8.17 -7.34
N TYR A 34 4.97 -8.02 -6.46
CA TYR A 34 3.84 -8.97 -6.35
C TYR A 34 2.65 -8.64 -7.23
N PHE A 35 2.48 -7.37 -7.62
CA PHE A 35 1.39 -6.92 -8.49
C PHE A 35 1.94 -6.19 -9.74
N PRO A 36 2.65 -6.89 -10.64
CA PRO A 36 3.24 -6.26 -11.82
C PRO A 36 2.20 -5.77 -12.84
N ALA A 37 0.95 -6.23 -12.75
CA ALA A 37 -0.13 -5.88 -13.67
C ALA A 37 -0.85 -4.55 -13.33
N LEU A 38 -0.45 -3.86 -12.27
CA LEU A 38 -1.06 -2.59 -11.87
C LEU A 38 -0.94 -1.53 -12.97
N LYS A 39 -2.06 -0.91 -13.31
CA LYS A 39 -2.15 0.18 -14.29
C LYS A 39 -1.86 1.54 -13.69
N GLY A 40 -1.92 1.61 -12.38
CA GLY A 40 -1.18 2.60 -11.63
C GLY A 40 -1.28 2.36 -10.16
N TYR A 41 -0.41 3.07 -9.45
CA TYR A 41 -0.12 2.87 -8.06
C TYR A 41 0.20 4.24 -7.47
N ARG A 42 -0.73 4.77 -6.65
CA ARG A 42 -0.64 6.11 -6.09
C ARG A 42 -0.67 6.05 -4.57
N ARG A 43 0.26 6.75 -3.93
CA ARG A 43 0.26 6.99 -2.48
C ARG A 43 -0.25 8.41 -2.21
N ASN A 44 -1.25 8.54 -1.36
CA ASN A 44 -1.76 9.81 -0.87
C ASN A 44 -1.42 9.90 0.61
N TYR A 45 -0.27 10.51 0.93
CA TYR A 45 0.18 10.71 2.29
C TYR A 45 -0.65 11.78 2.99
N VAL A 46 -0.99 11.52 4.25
CA VAL A 46 -1.62 12.51 5.12
C VAL A 46 -0.63 13.65 5.36
N VAL A 47 -1.12 14.88 5.25
CA VAL A 47 -0.38 16.06 5.67
C VAL A 47 -0.65 16.28 7.15
N HIS A 48 0.40 16.24 7.98
CA HIS A 48 0.32 16.40 9.43
C HIS A 48 0.76 17.83 9.84
N PRO A 49 -0.17 18.79 9.97
CA PRO A 49 0.17 20.11 10.46
C PRO A 49 0.49 20.08 11.97
N PRO A 50 1.34 21.00 12.47
CA PRO A 50 1.57 21.16 13.91
C PRO A 50 0.25 21.36 14.67
N GLY A 51 0.03 20.57 15.73
CA GLY A 51 -1.19 20.62 16.53
C GLY A 51 -2.42 19.98 15.86
N GLY A 52 -2.26 19.36 14.68
CA GLY A 52 -3.29 18.54 14.06
C GLY A 52 -3.61 17.29 14.88
N ARG A 53 -4.83 16.77 14.72
CA ARG A 53 -5.20 15.47 15.31
C ARG A 53 -4.42 14.35 14.63
N GLU A 54 -4.01 13.36 15.41
CA GLU A 54 -3.51 12.11 14.85
C GLU A 54 -4.66 11.33 14.19
N LEU A 55 -4.40 10.78 13.01
CA LEU A 55 -5.34 9.93 12.28
C LEU A 55 -4.97 8.45 12.47
N ASP A 56 -5.94 7.55 12.27
CA ASP A 56 -5.71 6.11 12.31
C ASP A 56 -4.98 5.57 11.07
N PHE A 57 -4.54 6.46 10.17
CA PHE A 57 -3.77 6.14 8.98
C PHE A 57 -2.85 7.31 8.62
N ASP A 58 -1.78 6.99 7.89
CA ASP A 58 -0.81 7.96 7.40
C ASP A 58 -0.72 7.98 5.86
N VAL A 59 -1.23 6.94 5.19
CA VAL A 59 -1.30 6.88 3.73
C VAL A 59 -2.55 6.14 3.26
N ILE A 60 -3.19 6.69 2.24
CA ILE A 60 -4.18 5.99 1.42
C ILE A 60 -3.50 5.61 0.11
N THR A 61 -3.45 4.33 -0.16
CA THR A 61 -2.84 3.77 -1.35
C THR A 61 -3.92 3.31 -2.32
N GLU A 62 -3.80 3.75 -3.56
CA GLU A 62 -4.69 3.39 -4.67
C GLU A 62 -3.96 2.52 -5.69
N TYR A 63 -4.64 1.48 -6.17
CA TYR A 63 -4.17 0.61 -7.24
C TYR A 63 -5.24 0.48 -8.32
N TRP A 64 -4.84 0.47 -9.60
CA TRP A 64 -5.76 0.42 -10.73
C TRP A 64 -5.58 -0.83 -11.58
N TYR A 65 -6.71 -1.34 -12.07
CA TYR A 65 -6.81 -2.46 -12.99
C TYR A 65 -7.70 -2.08 -14.18
N ASP A 66 -7.49 -2.69 -15.35
CA ASP A 66 -8.28 -2.39 -16.54
C ASP A 66 -9.72 -2.90 -16.38
N SER A 67 -9.87 -4.11 -15.82
CA SER A 67 -11.14 -4.82 -15.65
C SER A 67 -11.34 -5.40 -14.23
N MET A 68 -12.53 -5.96 -13.97
CA MET A 68 -12.80 -6.66 -12.70
C MET A 68 -12.10 -8.02 -12.67
N GLU A 69 -11.98 -8.65 -13.82
CA GLU A 69 -11.27 -9.90 -14.04
C GLU A 69 -9.79 -9.76 -13.68
N ASP A 70 -9.14 -8.67 -14.08
CA ASP A 70 -7.74 -8.38 -13.72
C ASP A 70 -7.57 -8.19 -12.20
N TYR A 71 -8.54 -7.53 -11.55
CA TYR A 71 -8.54 -7.37 -10.10
C TYR A 71 -8.72 -8.71 -9.39
N GLN A 72 -9.67 -9.54 -9.85
CA GLN A 72 -9.90 -10.87 -9.28
C GLN A 72 -8.67 -11.76 -9.43
N ALA A 73 -8.02 -11.79 -10.59
CA ALA A 73 -6.78 -12.54 -10.79
C ALA A 73 -5.67 -12.08 -9.82
N ALA A 74 -5.55 -10.77 -9.57
CA ALA A 74 -4.61 -10.25 -8.58
C ALA A 74 -4.97 -10.68 -7.14
N MET A 75 -6.25 -10.75 -6.79
CA MET A 75 -6.69 -11.21 -5.46
C MET A 75 -6.55 -12.73 -5.29
N GLU A 76 -6.77 -13.51 -6.35
CA GLU A 76 -6.50 -14.95 -6.36
C GLU A 76 -5.01 -15.23 -6.19
N PHE A 77 -4.15 -14.51 -6.92
CA PHE A 77 -2.70 -14.56 -6.68
C PHE A 77 -2.39 -14.22 -5.23
N TRP A 78 -2.90 -13.09 -4.72
CA TRP A 78 -2.62 -12.66 -3.35
C TRP A 78 -3.03 -13.71 -2.30
N THR A 79 -4.27 -14.18 -2.34
CA THR A 79 -4.81 -15.15 -1.38
C THR A 79 -4.21 -16.55 -1.52
N GLY A 80 -3.71 -16.90 -2.72
CA GLY A 80 -3.03 -18.17 -2.99
C GLY A 80 -1.53 -18.16 -2.69
N ASN A 81 -0.92 -17.02 -2.35
CA ASN A 81 0.53 -16.90 -2.13
C ASN A 81 0.86 -16.42 -0.71
N PRO A 82 0.79 -17.32 0.30
CA PRO A 82 0.96 -16.95 1.71
C PRO A 82 2.34 -16.34 2.03
N ASP A 83 3.39 -16.69 1.29
CA ASP A 83 4.72 -16.11 1.47
C ASP A 83 4.76 -14.64 1.04
N ALA A 84 4.10 -14.28 -0.07
CA ALA A 84 3.96 -12.90 -0.52
C ALA A 84 3.15 -12.06 0.47
N VAL A 85 2.07 -12.66 0.98
CA VAL A 85 1.23 -12.08 2.05
C VAL A 85 2.07 -11.80 3.29
N LYS A 86 2.84 -12.79 3.74
CA LYS A 86 3.69 -12.68 4.92
C LYS A 86 4.78 -11.61 4.75
N GLU A 87 5.46 -11.57 3.60
CA GLU A 87 6.53 -10.60 3.35
C GLU A 87 6.02 -9.15 3.41
N ILE A 88 4.87 -8.85 2.80
CA ILE A 88 4.26 -7.51 2.87
C ILE A 88 3.69 -7.20 4.26
N HIS A 89 3.19 -8.20 5.00
CA HIS A 89 2.67 -7.98 6.36
C HIS A 89 3.78 -7.76 7.40
N ASP A 90 4.95 -8.37 7.22
CA ASP A 90 6.08 -8.24 8.13
C ASP A 90 6.88 -6.94 7.93
N ASP A 91 6.78 -6.35 6.73
CA ASP A 91 7.30 -5.00 6.40
C ASP A 91 6.79 -3.92 7.37
#